data_AF-A0AAE9YS57-F1
#
_entry.id   AF-A0AAE9YS57-F1
#
_cell.length_a   1.000
_cell.length_b   1.000
_cell.length_c   1.000
_cell.angle_alpha   90.00
_cell.angle_beta   90.00
_cell.angle_gamma   90.00
#
_symmetry.space_group_name_H-M   'P 1'
#
loop_
_entity.id
_entity.type
_entity.pdbx_description
1 polymer ?
#
loop_
_entity_poly.entity_id
_entity_poly.type
_entity_poly.pdbx_seq_one_letter_code
_entity_poly.pdbx_strand_id
1 'polypeptide(L)'
;MSESNTITPGALLDHEAKRKQLTSKSLELSDDFSKFSDECSFLCDAFAAVAREPECITPQTSEGIWHVCYKLKIQVRKYRDQIDTLHNDLRHFKLEQ
;
A
#
# COMPACT_ATOMS: atom_id res chain seq x y z
N MET A 1 -12.04 3.34 -47.12
CA MET A 1 -12.96 4.19 -46.35
C MET A 1 -12.46 4.16 -44.92
N SER A 2 -11.70 5.17 -44.52
CA SER A 2 -11.10 5.25 -43.19
C SER A 2 -12.13 5.80 -42.22
N GLU A 3 -12.54 5.00 -41.24
CA GLU A 3 -13.31 5.51 -40.10
C GLU A 3 -12.37 6.33 -39.22
N SER A 4 -12.45 7.65 -39.36
CA SER A 4 -11.88 8.57 -38.38
C SER A 4 -12.64 8.41 -37.07
N ASN A 5 -12.06 7.69 -36.12
CA ASN A 5 -12.48 7.70 -34.73
C ASN A 5 -12.29 9.12 -34.18
N THR A 6 -13.31 9.97 -34.28
CA THR A 6 -13.33 11.28 -33.63
C THR A 6 -13.41 11.05 -32.13
N ILE A 7 -12.28 11.19 -31.44
CA ILE A 7 -12.24 11.18 -29.97
C ILE A 7 -13.05 12.39 -29.49
N THR A 8 -14.19 12.13 -28.87
CA THR A 8 -15.06 13.17 -28.32
C THR A 8 -14.34 13.89 -27.17
N PRO A 9 -14.36 15.23 -27.07
CA PRO A 9 -13.67 15.98 -26.02
C PRO A 9 -13.97 15.52 -24.58
N GLY A 10 -15.18 14.98 -24.34
CA GLY A 10 -15.55 14.39 -23.05
C GLY A 10 -14.70 13.16 -22.67
N ALA A 11 -14.37 12.29 -23.62
CA ALA A 11 -13.57 11.09 -23.36
C ALA A 11 -12.12 11.43 -23.00
N LEU A 12 -11.56 12.51 -23.56
CA LEU A 12 -10.21 12.99 -23.21
C LEU A 12 -10.15 13.55 -21.78
N LEU A 13 -11.18 14.29 -21.37
CA LEU A 13 -11.28 14.85 -20.01
C LEU A 13 -11.44 13.74 -18.96
N ASP A 14 -12.29 12.74 -19.23
CA ASP A 14 -12.47 11.60 -18.34
C ASP A 14 -11.20 10.77 -18.21
N HIS A 15 -10.47 10.59 -19.32
CA HIS A 15 -9.19 9.90 -19.33
C HIS A 15 -8.11 10.65 -18.52
N GLU A 16 -8.01 11.98 -18.67
CA GLU A 16 -7.09 12.78 -17.87
C GLU A 16 -7.44 12.77 -16.38
N ALA A 17 -8.73 12.85 -16.04
CA ALA A 17 -9.20 12.76 -14.66
C ALA A 17 -8.85 11.39 -14.04
N LYS A 18 -9.09 10.30 -14.76
CA LYS A 18 -8.74 8.93 -14.33
C LYS A 18 -7.24 8.78 -14.15
N ARG A 19 -6.42 9.29 -15.06
CA ARG A 19 -4.95 9.33 -14.93
C ARG A 19 -4.53 10.05 -13.65
N LYS A 20 -5.04 11.27 -13.42
CA LYS A 20 -4.70 12.08 -12.24
C LYS A 20 -5.10 11.37 -10.94
N GLN A 21 -6.27 10.74 -10.93
CA GLN A 21 -6.74 9.97 -9.78
C GLN A 21 -5.81 8.79 -9.47
N LEU A 22 -5.46 7.98 -10.49
CA LEU A 22 -4.55 6.83 -10.30
C LEU A 22 -3.17 7.26 -9.84
N THR A 23 -2.63 8.36 -10.39
CA THR A 23 -1.36 8.94 -9.92
C THR A 23 -1.43 9.39 -8.46
N SER A 24 -2.50 10.09 -8.06
CA SER A 24 -2.68 10.52 -6.65
C SER A 24 -2.72 9.32 -5.71
N LYS A 25 -3.55 8.31 -6.03
CA LYS A 25 -3.64 7.07 -5.25
C LYS A 25 -2.29 6.35 -5.13
N SER A 26 -1.50 6.34 -6.21
CA SER A 26 -0.17 5.73 -6.20
C SER A 26 0.80 6.46 -5.28
N LEU A 27 0.78 7.80 -5.28
CA LEU A 27 1.63 8.62 -4.43
C LEU A 27 1.24 8.46 -2.96
N GLU A 28 -0.06 8.58 -2.65
CA GLU A 28 -0.59 8.40 -1.29
C GLU A 28 -0.24 7.02 -0.73
N LEU A 29 -0.44 5.96 -1.53
CA LEU A 29 -0.10 4.60 -1.12
C LEU A 29 1.41 4.42 -0.88
N SER A 30 2.25 5.07 -1.69
CA SER A 30 3.71 5.05 -1.52
C SER A 30 4.14 5.77 -0.23
N ASP A 31 3.55 6.93 0.05
CA ASP A 31 3.84 7.71 1.26
C ASP A 31 3.42 6.95 2.52
N ASP A 32 2.23 6.36 2.50
CA ASP A 32 1.71 5.56 3.61
C ASP A 32 2.53 4.28 3.83
N PHE A 33 2.90 3.58 2.76
CA PHE A 33 3.77 2.41 2.85
C PHE A 33 5.16 2.76 3.39
N SER A 34 5.70 3.93 3.02
CA SER A 34 7.00 4.39 3.53
C SER A 34 6.97 4.59 5.05
N LYS A 35 5.93 5.26 5.58
CA LYS A 35 5.74 5.42 7.02
C LYS A 35 5.59 4.07 7.73
N PHE A 36 4.81 3.16 7.15
CA PHE A 36 4.64 1.82 7.67
C PHE A 36 5.96 1.02 7.68
N SER A 37 6.81 1.21 6.67
CA SER A 37 8.14 0.60 6.61
C SER A 37 9.05 1.11 7.73
N ASP A 38 9.02 2.41 8.02
CA ASP A 38 9.77 2.99 9.14
C ASP A 38 9.32 2.43 10.49
N GLU A 39 8.00 2.30 10.69
CA GLU A 39 7.43 1.64 11.87
C GLU A 39 7.89 0.19 12.00
N CYS A 40 7.91 -0.56 10.89
CA CYS A 40 8.41 -1.94 10.90
C CYS A 40 9.89 -2.01 11.29
N SER A 41 10.72 -1.10 10.75
CA SER A 41 12.15 -1.04 11.08
C SER A 41 12.34 -0.79 12.59
N PHE A 42 11.64 0.18 13.14
CA PHE A 42 11.67 0.47 14.58
C PHE A 42 11.25 -0.73 15.43
N LEU A 43 10.17 -1.41 15.04
CA LEU A 43 9.67 -2.58 15.77
C LEU A 43 10.62 -3.77 15.67
N CYS A 44 11.30 -3.97 14.55
CA CYS A 44 12.36 -4.98 14.42
C CYS A 44 13.50 -4.73 15.42
N ASP A 45 13.96 -3.48 15.54
CA ASP A 45 15.00 -3.11 16.52
C ASP A 45 14.50 -3.31 17.95
N ALA A 46 13.26 -2.91 18.24
CA ALA A 46 12.65 -3.09 19.56
C ALA A 46 12.53 -4.57 19.94
N PHE A 47 12.04 -5.42 19.03
CA PHE A 47 11.93 -6.86 19.28
C PHE A 47 13.30 -7.52 19.44
N ALA A 48 14.30 -7.11 18.65
CA ALA A 48 15.67 -7.60 18.80
C ALA A 48 16.28 -7.22 20.15
N ALA A 49 16.01 -6.00 20.64
CA ALA A 49 16.45 -5.57 21.96
C ALA A 49 15.77 -6.38 23.07
N VAL A 50 14.45 -6.57 23.01
CA VAL A 50 13.70 -7.35 24.00
C VAL A 50 14.15 -8.82 24.00
N ALA A 51 14.41 -9.41 22.84
CA ALA A 51 14.86 -10.79 22.73
C ALA A 51 16.27 -11.03 23.34
N ARG A 52 17.07 -9.98 23.56
CA ARG A 52 18.38 -10.09 24.23
C ARG A 52 18.27 -10.22 25.75
N GLU A 53 17.15 -9.83 26.34
CA GLU A 53 16.85 -9.92 27.77
C GLU A 53 15.61 -10.80 27.98
N PRO A 54 15.70 -12.11 27.68
CA PRO A 54 14.53 -13.01 27.70
C PRO A 54 13.85 -13.08 29.07
N GLU A 55 14.56 -12.84 30.17
CA GLU A 55 14.04 -12.75 31.53
C GLU A 55 13.05 -11.59 31.72
N CYS A 56 13.12 -10.55 30.89
CA CYS A 56 12.20 -9.41 30.89
C CYS A 56 10.91 -9.70 30.08
N ILE A 57 10.84 -10.83 29.36
CA ILE A 57 9.68 -11.24 28.57
C ILE A 57 8.65 -11.92 29.49
N THR A 58 7.88 -11.10 30.18
CA THR A 58 6.72 -11.55 30.98
C THR A 58 5.57 -12.03 30.07
N PRO A 59 4.56 -12.74 30.61
CA PRO A 59 3.34 -13.04 29.85
C PRO A 59 2.67 -11.78 29.26
N GLN A 60 2.64 -10.67 30.00
CA GLN A 60 2.09 -9.40 29.56
C GLN A 60 2.92 -8.79 28.41
N THR A 61 4.25 -8.87 28.50
CA THR A 61 5.16 -8.46 27.42
C THR A 61 4.91 -9.32 26.17
N SER A 62 4.76 -10.64 26.35
CA SER A 62 4.50 -11.59 25.25
C SER A 62 3.18 -11.28 24.53
N GLU A 63 2.11 -10.98 25.28
CA GLU A 63 0.82 -10.57 24.72
C GLU A 63 0.94 -9.25 23.93
N GLY A 64 1.73 -8.29 24.45
CA GLY A 64 2.03 -7.05 23.74
C GLY A 64 2.73 -7.28 22.40
N ILE A 65 3.80 -8.09 22.39
CA ILE A 65 4.51 -8.48 21.18
C ILE A 65 3.56 -9.18 20.20
N TRP A 66 2.76 -10.13 20.68
CA TRP A 66 1.77 -10.82 19.86
C TRP A 66 0.77 -9.85 19.22
N HIS A 67 0.21 -8.91 20.00
CA HIS A 67 -0.76 -7.94 19.51
C HIS A 67 -0.16 -7.06 18.40
N VAL A 68 1.06 -6.57 18.61
CA VAL A 68 1.77 -5.74 17.62
C VAL A 68 2.03 -6.55 16.34
N CYS A 69 2.56 -7.78 16.45
CA CYS A 69 2.77 -8.67 15.31
C CYS A 69 1.47 -8.97 14.55
N TYR A 70 0.37 -9.17 15.27
CA TYR A 70 -0.95 -9.37 14.68
C TYR A 70 -1.40 -8.15 13.88
N LYS A 71 -1.22 -6.94 14.42
CA LYS A 71 -1.54 -5.68 13.73
C LYS A 71 -0.67 -5.48 12.49
N LEU A 72 0.64 -5.70 12.59
CA LEU A 72 1.55 -5.64 11.45
C LEU A 72 1.10 -6.58 10.32
N LYS A 73 0.78 -7.83 10.63
CA LYS A 73 0.27 -8.80 9.65
C LYS A 73 -0.96 -8.29 8.90
N ILE A 74 -1.91 -7.66 9.60
CA ILE A 74 -3.11 -7.10 8.97
C ILE A 74 -2.74 -5.94 8.05
N GLN A 75 -1.87 -5.03 8.51
CA GLN A 75 -1.44 -3.88 7.72
C GLN A 75 -0.70 -4.31 6.44
N VAL A 76 0.22 -5.27 6.53
CA VAL A 76 0.93 -5.82 5.36
C VAL A 76 -0.07 -6.35 4.33
N ARG A 77 -1.07 -7.12 4.77
CA ARG A 77 -2.10 -7.66 3.86
C ARG A 77 -2.90 -6.54 3.21
N LYS A 78 -3.29 -5.52 3.98
CA LYS A 78 -4.01 -4.35 3.46
C LYS A 78 -3.20 -3.64 2.37
N TYR A 79 -1.92 -3.35 2.62
CA TYR A 79 -1.06 -2.70 1.63
C TYR A 79 -0.91 -3.54 0.36
N ARG A 80 -0.70 -4.86 0.50
CA ARG A 80 -0.67 -5.77 -0.65
C ARG A 80 -1.96 -5.68 -1.47
N ASP A 81 -3.12 -5.78 -0.83
CA ASP A 81 -4.41 -5.76 -1.53
C ASP A 81 -4.64 -4.41 -2.23
N GLN A 82 -4.21 -3.29 -1.63
CA GLN A 82 -4.25 -1.96 -2.24
C GLN A 82 -3.32 -1.84 -3.45
N ILE A 83 -2.09 -2.36 -3.35
CA ILE A 83 -1.11 -2.40 -4.45
C ILE A 83 -1.66 -3.22 -5.62
N ASP A 84 -2.21 -4.41 -5.34
CA ASP A 84 -2.78 -5.29 -6.36
C ASP A 84 -3.96 -4.61 -7.08
N THR A 85 -4.83 -3.93 -6.32
CA THR A 85 -5.95 -3.15 -6.88
C THR A 85 -5.44 -2.05 -7.81
N LEU A 86 -4.47 -1.23 -7.34
CA LEU A 86 -3.91 -0.14 -8.12
C LEU A 86 -3.19 -0.65 -9.39
N HIS A 87 -2.46 -1.76 -9.30
CA HIS A 87 -1.83 -2.39 -10.46
C HIS A 87 -2.85 -2.87 -11.50
N ASN A 88 -3.95 -3.48 -11.06
CA ASN A 88 -5.02 -3.89 -11.96
C ASN A 88 -5.67 -2.67 -12.64
N ASP A 89 -6.01 -1.63 -11.86
CA ASP A 89 -6.58 -0.38 -12.39
C ASP A 89 -5.65 0.27 -13.44
N LEU A 90 -4.34 0.34 -13.16
CA LEU A 90 -3.35 0.87 -14.09
C LEU A 90 -3.20 0.02 -15.36
N ARG A 91 -3.28 -1.31 -15.25
CA ARG A 91 -3.25 -2.21 -16.41
C ARG A 91 -4.48 -2.01 -17.29
N HIS A 92 -5.67 -1.98 -16.70
CA HIS A 92 -6.90 -1.70 -17.43
C HIS A 92 -6.86 -0.34 -18.11
N PHE A 93 -6.38 0.69 -17.40
CA PHE A 93 -6.23 2.03 -17.97
C PHE A 93 -5.25 2.09 -19.16
N LYS A 94 -4.15 1.34 -19.12
CA LYS A 94 -3.20 1.25 -20.26
C LYS A 94 -3.76 0.50 -21.47
N LEU A 95 -4.70 -0.43 -21.27
CA LEU A 95 -5.35 -1.16 -22.36
C LEU A 95 -6.49 -0.36 -23.01
N GLU A 96 -7.02 0.65 -22.31
CA GLU A 96 -8.02 1.61 -22.82
C GLU A 96 -7.40 2.76 -23.64
N GLN A 97 -6.06 2.86 -23.69
CA GLN A 97 -5.28 3.84 -24.47
C GLN A 97 -4.90 3.31 -25.85
#